data_AF-A0A8T3NNA1-F1
#
_entry.id   AF-A0A8T3NNA1-F1
#
_cell.length_a   1.000
_cell.length_b   1.000
_cell.length_c   1.000
_cell.angle_alpha   90.00
_cell.angle_beta   90.00
_cell.angle_gamma   90.00
#
_symmetry.space_group_name_H-M   'P 1'
#
loop_
_entity.id
_entity.type
_entity.pdbx_description
1 polymer ?
#
loop_
_entity_poly.entity_id
_entity_poly.type
_entity_poly.pdbx_seq_one_letter_code
_entity_poly.pdbx_strand_id
1 'polypeptide(L)'
;QALARHRWAIGLMESRRNPGPANLRHHDAVIGSLRAGGFDIAMAAHAYSLLDGYIYGFALTKINLPFDPSEEVAEVAQGMLEPFPLDEYPHLLEMLTQYVMKPGYDFGNEFEYGLDLILDGLERVRDAA
;
A
#
# COMPACT_ATOMS: atom_id res chain seq x y z
N GLN A 1 2.45 -5.27 10.41
CA GLN A 1 1.92 -6.57 10.90
C GLN A 1 0.57 -6.49 11.63
N ALA A 2 0.16 -5.37 12.25
CA ALA A 2 -1.13 -5.29 12.97
C ALA A 2 -2.37 -5.53 12.08
N LEU A 3 -2.49 -4.83 10.94
CA LEU A 3 -3.63 -4.97 10.02
C LEU A 3 -3.71 -6.37 9.40
N ALA A 4 -2.56 -6.99 9.09
CA ALA A 4 -2.51 -8.35 8.57
C ALA A 4 -3.09 -9.39 9.55
N ARG A 5 -2.94 -9.17 10.86
CA ARG A 5 -3.51 -10.03 11.92
C ARG A 5 -4.98 -9.72 12.22
N HIS A 6 -5.47 -8.55 11.81
CA HIS A 6 -6.81 -8.06 12.08
C HIS A 6 -7.47 -7.59 10.78
N ARG A 7 -7.78 -8.53 9.89
CA ARG A 7 -8.28 -8.26 8.53
C ARG A 7 -9.55 -7.38 8.49
N TRP A 8 -10.38 -7.44 9.53
CA TRP A 8 -11.58 -6.61 9.67
C TRP A 8 -11.30 -5.16 10.07
N ALA A 9 -10.08 -4.85 10.56
CA ALA A 9 -9.78 -3.57 11.19
C ALA A 9 -9.82 -2.41 10.20
N ILE A 10 -9.35 -2.60 8.95
CA ILE A 10 -9.33 -1.53 7.93
C ILE A 10 -10.75 -1.01 7.68
N GLY A 11 -11.69 -1.90 7.38
CA GLY A 11 -13.09 -1.51 7.15
C GLY A 11 -13.74 -0.84 8.37
N LEU A 12 -13.38 -1.26 9.59
CA LEU A 12 -13.89 -0.63 10.82
C LEU A 12 -13.23 0.73 11.09
N MET A 13 -11.95 0.90 10.79
CA MET A 13 -11.22 2.15 11.03
C MET A 13 -11.67 3.23 10.06
N GLU A 14 -11.80 2.91 8.77
CA GLU A 14 -12.19 3.84 7.71
C GLU A 14 -13.67 4.27 7.78
N SER A 15 -14.56 3.41 8.28
CA SER A 15 -16.01 3.69 8.32
C SER A 15 -16.48 4.44 9.58
N ARG A 16 -15.61 4.63 10.57
CA ARG A 16 -16.00 5.18 11.88
C ARG A 16 -16.15 6.69 11.84
N ARG A 17 -17.35 7.17 12.18
CA ARG A 17 -17.62 8.60 12.42
C ARG A 17 -17.02 9.14 13.73
N ASN A 18 -16.82 8.27 14.73
CA ASN A 18 -16.30 8.63 16.04
C ASN A 18 -15.01 7.84 16.34
N PRO A 19 -13.83 8.41 16.08
CA PRO A 19 -12.56 7.76 16.41
C PRO A 19 -12.37 7.71 17.93
N GLY A 20 -11.83 6.59 18.43
CA GLY A 20 -11.46 6.46 19.84
C GLY A 20 -10.18 7.23 20.18
N PRO A 21 -9.88 7.46 21.47
CA PRO A 21 -8.71 8.24 21.90
C PRO A 21 -7.36 7.72 21.40
N ALA A 22 -7.22 6.40 21.21
CA ALA A 22 -6.01 5.82 20.65
C ALA A 22 -5.80 6.19 19.17
N ASN A 23 -6.89 6.23 18.39
CA ASN A 23 -6.83 6.63 16.98
C ASN A 23 -6.52 8.13 16.84
N LEU A 24 -7.15 8.97 17.68
CA LEU A 24 -6.84 10.40 17.72
C LEU A 24 -5.38 10.67 18.08
N ARG A 25 -4.81 9.95 19.05
CA ARG A 25 -3.38 10.05 19.37
C ARG A 25 -2.49 9.59 18.22
N HIS A 26 -2.90 8.58 17.46
CA HIS A 26 -2.17 8.15 16.28
C HIS A 26 -2.15 9.24 15.21
N HIS A 27 -3.32 9.82 14.87
CA HIS A 27 -3.41 10.92 13.91
C HIS A 27 -2.58 12.14 14.36
N ASP A 28 -2.69 12.54 15.62
CA ASP A 28 -1.93 13.66 16.19
C ASP A 28 -0.42 13.42 16.10
N ALA A 29 0.05 12.20 16.40
CA ALA A 29 1.46 11.84 16.30
C ALA A 29 1.99 11.86 14.85
N VAL A 30 1.20 11.40 13.88
CA VAL A 30 1.59 11.44 12.45
C VAL A 30 1.67 12.89 11.97
N ILE A 31 0.66 13.70 12.27
CA ILE A 31 0.65 15.13 11.92
C ILE A 31 1.83 15.84 12.60
N GLY A 32 2.06 15.59 13.89
CA GLY A 32 3.18 16.14 14.64
C GLY A 32 4.53 15.79 14.02
N SER A 33 4.69 14.57 13.52
CA SER A 33 5.92 14.13 12.83
C SER A 33 6.14 14.88 11.52
N LEU A 34 5.09 15.06 10.71
CA LEU A 34 5.15 15.86 9.49
C LEU A 34 5.49 17.33 9.80
N ARG A 35 4.86 17.92 10.82
CA ARG A 35 5.15 19.30 11.25
C ARG A 35 6.60 19.45 11.73
N ALA A 36 7.12 18.48 12.47
CA ALA A 36 8.51 18.46 12.91
C ALA A 36 9.50 18.29 11.74
N GLY A 37 9.07 17.61 10.66
CA GLY A 37 9.82 17.45 9.41
C GLY A 37 9.82 18.67 8.49
N GLY A 38 9.28 19.81 8.93
CA GLY A 38 9.32 21.09 8.19
C GLY A 38 8.12 21.35 7.28
N PHE A 39 7.14 20.45 7.22
CA PHE A 39 5.94 20.65 6.40
C PHE A 39 5.05 21.74 7.00
N ASP A 40 4.54 22.65 6.15
CA ASP A 40 3.47 23.56 6.54
C ASP A 40 2.15 22.79 6.85
N ILE A 41 1.13 23.44 7.39
CA ILE A 41 -0.09 22.71 7.82
C ILE A 41 -0.89 22.17 6.63
N ALA A 42 -0.88 22.87 5.50
CA ALA A 42 -1.57 22.44 4.29
C ALA A 42 -0.87 21.20 3.70
N MET A 43 0.45 21.25 3.60
CA MET A 43 1.25 20.15 3.09
C MET A 43 1.26 18.95 4.04
N ALA A 44 1.24 19.18 5.36
CA ALA A 44 1.06 18.10 6.33
C ALA A 44 -0.31 17.39 6.15
N ALA A 45 -1.37 18.11 5.83
CA ALA A 45 -2.67 17.51 5.54
C ALA A 45 -2.65 16.67 4.25
N HIS A 46 -2.02 17.19 3.17
CA HIS A 46 -1.85 16.43 1.93
C HIS A 46 -1.01 15.16 2.12
N ALA A 47 0.13 15.28 2.80
CA ALA A 47 1.00 14.16 3.13
C ALA A 47 0.27 13.10 3.98
N TYR A 48 -0.47 13.55 5.00
CA TYR A 48 -1.27 12.67 5.84
C TYR A 48 -2.27 11.85 5.01
N SER A 49 -3.11 12.51 4.19
CA SER A 49 -4.10 11.80 3.37
C SER A 49 -3.47 10.85 2.35
N LEU A 50 -2.33 11.20 1.77
CA LEU A 50 -1.61 10.36 0.82
C LEU A 50 -1.06 9.08 1.49
N LEU A 51 -0.40 9.24 2.63
CA LEU A 51 0.16 8.13 3.40
C LEU A 51 -0.95 7.19 3.88
N ASP A 52 -2.05 7.75 4.39
CA ASP A 52 -3.19 6.97 4.87
C ASP A 52 -3.80 6.12 3.76
N GLY A 53 -4.06 6.74 2.60
CA GLY A 53 -4.58 6.05 1.41
C GLY A 53 -3.65 4.94 0.90
N TYR A 54 -2.33 5.21 0.86
CA TYR A 54 -1.35 4.22 0.43
C TYR A 54 -1.26 3.05 1.41
N ILE A 55 -1.10 3.32 2.72
CA ILE A 55 -0.90 2.30 3.75
C ILE A 55 -2.13 1.39 3.86
N TYR A 56 -3.33 1.97 3.98
CA TYR A 56 -4.53 1.16 4.09
C TYR A 56 -4.92 0.48 2.77
N GLY A 57 -4.76 1.16 1.63
CA GLY A 57 -5.00 0.56 0.32
C GLY A 57 -4.09 -0.64 0.07
N PHE A 58 -2.80 -0.50 0.36
CA PHE A 58 -1.85 -1.60 0.23
C PHE A 58 -2.18 -2.76 1.17
N ALA A 59 -2.45 -2.47 2.44
CA ALA A 59 -2.80 -3.49 3.42
C ALA A 59 -4.08 -4.24 3.02
N LEU A 60 -5.10 -3.52 2.51
CA LEU A 60 -6.34 -4.10 2.03
C LEU A 60 -6.10 -5.02 0.82
N THR A 61 -5.32 -4.59 -0.16
CA THR A 61 -4.94 -5.42 -1.31
C THR A 61 -4.21 -6.68 -0.85
N LYS A 62 -3.16 -6.53 -0.02
CA LYS A 62 -2.35 -7.65 0.47
C LYS A 62 -3.18 -8.70 1.23
N ILE A 63 -4.17 -8.26 2.01
CA ILE A 63 -5.05 -9.15 2.78
C ILE A 63 -6.04 -9.92 1.88
N ASN A 64 -6.44 -9.32 0.76
CA ASN A 64 -7.41 -9.88 -0.18
C ASN A 64 -6.77 -10.57 -1.39
N LEU A 65 -5.43 -10.61 -1.47
CA LEU A 65 -4.76 -11.38 -2.50
C LEU A 65 -5.16 -12.86 -2.39
N PRO A 66 -5.56 -13.49 -3.51
CA PRO A 66 -6.07 -14.87 -3.49
C PRO A 66 -4.97 -15.94 -3.39
N PHE A 67 -3.72 -15.56 -3.09
CA PHE A 67 -2.57 -16.45 -3.03
C PHE A 67 -1.64 -16.10 -1.87
N ASP A 68 -0.96 -17.11 -1.32
CA ASP A 68 0.12 -16.91 -0.35
C ASP A 68 1.43 -16.54 -1.09
N PRO A 69 2.14 -15.46 -0.70
CA PRO A 69 3.40 -15.04 -1.31
C PRO A 69 4.52 -16.10 -1.28
N SER A 70 4.41 -17.12 -0.43
CA SER A 70 5.52 -18.06 -0.20
C SER A 70 5.69 -19.12 -1.28
N GLU A 71 4.62 -19.65 -1.89
CA GLU A 71 4.75 -20.75 -2.89
C GLU A 71 3.72 -20.73 -4.04
N GLU A 72 2.61 -19.98 -3.95
CA GLU A 72 1.46 -20.18 -4.87
C GLU A 72 1.27 -19.08 -5.93
N VAL A 73 2.04 -17.98 -5.87
CA VAL A 73 1.84 -16.79 -6.73
C VAL A 73 1.88 -17.17 -8.23
N ALA A 74 2.84 -18.00 -8.63
CA ALA A 74 3.01 -18.38 -10.03
C ALA A 74 1.91 -19.31 -10.53
N GLU A 75 1.48 -20.29 -9.72
CA GLU A 75 0.40 -21.21 -10.08
C GLU A 75 -0.95 -20.50 -10.15
N VAL A 76 -1.26 -19.62 -9.19
CA VAL A 76 -2.52 -18.86 -9.20
C VAL A 76 -2.55 -17.86 -10.35
N ALA A 77 -1.45 -17.18 -10.66
CA ALA A 77 -1.37 -16.30 -11.81
C ALA A 77 -1.52 -17.05 -13.15
N GLN A 78 -0.97 -18.27 -13.26
CA GLN A 78 -1.20 -19.12 -14.45
C GLN A 78 -2.67 -19.54 -14.56
N GLY A 79 -3.29 -20.00 -13.46
CA GLY A 79 -4.70 -20.39 -13.45
C GLY A 79 -5.68 -19.23 -13.71
N MET A 80 -5.32 -18.00 -13.30
CA MET A 80 -6.10 -16.79 -13.62
C MET A 80 -6.07 -16.44 -15.10
N LEU A 81 -4.97 -16.73 -15.79
CA LEU A 81 -4.79 -16.41 -17.20
C LEU A 81 -5.30 -17.49 -18.15
N GLU A 82 -5.36 -18.75 -17.70
CA GLU A 82 -5.82 -19.90 -18.50
C GLU A 82 -7.15 -19.67 -19.25
N PRO A 83 -8.16 -18.97 -18.69
CA PRO A 83 -9.42 -18.70 -19.38
C PRO A 83 -9.35 -17.61 -20.46
N PHE A 84 -8.25 -16.83 -20.55
CA PHE A 84 -8.18 -15.62 -21.35
C PHE A 84 -7.23 -15.75 -22.55
N PRO A 85 -7.52 -15.11 -23.69
CA PRO A 85 -6.59 -15.02 -24.81
C PRO A 85 -5.38 -14.17 -24.40
N LEU A 86 -4.19 -14.79 -24.29
CA LEU A 86 -2.97 -14.11 -23.83
C LEU A 86 -2.51 -12.99 -24.78
N ASP A 87 -2.89 -13.06 -26.05
CA ASP A 87 -2.64 -12.06 -27.07
C ASP A 87 -3.41 -10.75 -26.84
N GLU A 88 -4.49 -10.78 -26.06
CA GLU A 88 -5.24 -9.57 -25.68
C GLU A 88 -4.60 -8.80 -24.51
N TYR A 89 -3.71 -9.44 -23.73
CA TYR A 89 -3.13 -8.86 -22.50
C TYR A 89 -1.60 -8.93 -22.46
N PRO A 90 -0.89 -8.39 -23.47
CA PRO A 90 0.57 -8.56 -23.59
C PRO A 90 1.36 -8.00 -22.40
N HIS A 91 0.95 -6.85 -21.85
CA HIS A 91 1.65 -6.24 -20.70
C HIS A 91 1.40 -6.98 -19.39
N LEU A 92 0.22 -7.58 -19.22
CA LEU A 92 -0.06 -8.41 -18.05
C LEU A 92 0.78 -9.68 -18.09
N LEU A 93 0.86 -10.31 -19.27
CA LEU A 93 1.72 -11.47 -19.48
C LEU A 93 3.19 -11.13 -19.26
N GLU A 94 3.66 -9.98 -19.75
CA GLU A 94 5.01 -9.48 -19.51
C GLU A 94 5.30 -9.32 -18.02
N MET A 95 4.45 -8.60 -17.28
CA MET A 95 4.63 -8.40 -15.84
C MET A 95 4.62 -9.72 -15.06
N LEU A 96 3.71 -10.64 -15.42
CA LEU A 96 3.62 -11.93 -14.77
C LEU A 96 4.87 -12.78 -15.00
N THR A 97 5.28 -12.94 -16.25
CA THR A 97 6.39 -13.83 -16.63
C THR A 97 7.77 -13.25 -16.28
N GLN A 98 7.94 -11.94 -16.38
CA GLN A 98 9.23 -11.30 -16.16
C GLN A 98 9.47 -10.87 -14.71
N TYR A 99 8.41 -10.65 -13.92
CA TYR A 99 8.53 -10.11 -12.57
C TYR A 99 7.84 -10.99 -11.51
N VAL A 100 6.52 -11.12 -11.57
CA VAL A 100 5.72 -11.76 -10.50
C VAL A 100 6.02 -13.26 -10.32
N MET A 101 6.27 -13.99 -11.41
CA MET A 101 6.59 -15.43 -11.36
C MET A 101 8.08 -15.72 -11.10
N LYS A 102 8.92 -14.70 -10.90
CA LYS A 102 10.34 -14.93 -10.64
C LYS A 102 10.55 -15.52 -9.23
N PRO A 103 11.49 -16.46 -9.07
CA PRO A 103 11.83 -16.97 -7.75
C PRO A 103 12.19 -15.83 -6.78
N GLY A 104 11.60 -15.85 -5.59
CA GLY A 104 11.86 -14.85 -4.55
C GLY A 104 11.01 -13.57 -4.64
N TYR A 105 10.03 -13.50 -5.56
CA TYR A 105 9.05 -12.43 -5.55
C TYR A 105 8.17 -12.50 -4.29
N ASP A 106 8.08 -11.39 -3.55
CA ASP A 106 7.10 -11.19 -2.47
C ASP A 106 6.41 -9.85 -2.72
N PHE A 107 5.09 -9.89 -2.89
CA PHE A 107 4.28 -8.68 -3.05
C PHE A 107 4.47 -7.69 -1.89
N GLY A 108 4.83 -8.18 -0.69
CA GLY A 108 5.19 -7.34 0.45
C GLY A 108 6.30 -6.34 0.19
N ASN A 109 7.25 -6.65 -0.70
CA ASN A 109 8.37 -5.77 -1.04
C ASN A 109 7.90 -4.51 -1.78
N GLU A 110 6.76 -4.57 -2.46
CA GLU A 110 6.18 -3.42 -3.18
C GLU A 110 5.70 -2.31 -2.23
N PHE A 111 5.51 -2.62 -0.94
CA PHE A 111 5.13 -1.64 0.08
C PHE A 111 6.25 -0.63 0.36
N GLU A 112 7.47 -1.14 0.56
CA GLU A 112 8.61 -0.29 0.90
C GLU A 112 8.98 0.58 -0.30
N TYR A 113 9.03 -0.02 -1.49
CA TYR A 113 9.32 0.70 -2.73
C TYR A 113 8.34 1.86 -2.99
N GLY A 114 7.04 1.63 -2.86
CA GLY A 114 6.05 2.68 -3.06
C GLY A 114 6.04 3.73 -1.94
N LEU A 115 6.33 3.33 -0.69
CA LEU A 115 6.47 4.26 0.42
C LEU A 115 7.67 5.19 0.21
N ASP A 116 8.81 4.66 -0.21
CA ASP A 116 10.01 5.46 -0.52
C ASP A 116 9.72 6.49 -1.61
N LEU A 117 9.06 6.09 -2.70
CA LEU A 117 8.65 7.03 -3.76
C LEU A 117 7.74 8.15 -3.27
N ILE A 118 6.83 7.85 -2.35
CA ILE A 118 5.95 8.85 -1.74
C ILE A 118 6.76 9.80 -0.88
N LEU A 119 7.63 9.28 0.00
CA LEU A 119 8.45 10.08 0.90
C LEU A 119 9.42 10.99 0.13
N ASP A 120 10.09 10.48 -0.91
CA ASP A 120 10.94 11.25 -1.81
C ASP A 120 10.15 12.35 -2.55
N GLY A 121 8.90 12.06 -2.92
CA GLY A 121 8.00 13.06 -3.51
C GLY A 121 7.66 14.17 -2.52
N LEU A 122 7.32 13.81 -1.28
CA LEU A 122 6.98 14.75 -0.22
C LEU A 122 8.17 15.63 0.17
N GLU A 123 9.36 15.05 0.28
CA GLU A 123 10.61 15.77 0.54
C GLU A 123 10.90 16.80 -0.55
N ARG A 124 10.81 16.42 -1.83
CA ARG A 124 11.00 17.36 -2.94
C ARG A 124 10.01 18.53 -2.92
N VAL A 125 8.74 18.26 -2.59
CA VAL A 125 7.73 19.32 -2.49
C VAL A 125 7.99 20.25 -1.31
N ARG A 126 8.41 19.71 -0.16
CA ARG A 126 8.82 20.50 1.01
C ARG A 126 9.99 21.42 0.66
N ASP A 127 11.01 20.91 -0.01
CA ASP A 127 12.24 21.65 -0.31
C ASP A 127 12.04 22.72 -1.40
N ALA A 128 10.98 22.59 -2.20
CA ALA A 128 10.61 23.56 -3.23
C ALA A 128 9.71 24.70 -2.72
N ALA A 129 9.20 24.61 -1.50
CA ALA A 129 8.32 25.60 -0.87
C ALA A 129 9.10 26.62 -0.03
#